data_AF-A0AAG5DD16-F1
#
_entry.id   AF-A0AAG5DD16-F1
#
_cell.length_a   1.000
_cell.length_b   1.000
_cell.length_c   1.000
_cell.angle_alpha   90.00
_cell.angle_beta   90.00
_cell.angle_gamma   90.00
#
_symmetry.space_group_name_H-M   'P 1'
#
loop_
_entity.id
_entity.type
_entity.pdbx_description
1 polymer ?
#
loop_
_entity_poly.entity_id
_entity_poly.type
_entity_poly.pdbx_seq_one_letter_code
_entity_poly.pdbx_strand_id
1 'polypeptide(L)'
;MNNDQIHDPDASTKQPGASEPDAVNNRFIAKKVPEIAYCLSCRTQFVNSLPNDIIQHYMNQRHEPCCRCLYCNGSMYRYKDSRDEMQYYHDCHRSKRFLDNS
;
A
#
# COMPACT_ATOMS: atom_id res chain seq x y z
N MET A 1 -1.22 -42.93 56.19
CA MET A 1 -1.02 -41.48 56.12
C MET A 1 -1.81 -40.97 54.93
N ASN A 2 -2.94 -40.35 55.26
CA ASN A 2 -3.82 -39.39 54.57
C ASN A 2 -3.33 -38.87 53.20
N ASN A 3 -4.18 -38.59 52.20
CA ASN A 3 -5.35 -37.73 52.33
C ASN A 3 -6.24 -37.82 51.06
N ASP A 4 -7.55 -37.97 51.26
CA ASP A 4 -8.62 -37.66 50.32
C ASP A 4 -8.63 -36.17 49.89
N GLN A 5 -9.16 -35.89 48.69
CA GLN A 5 -9.98 -34.73 48.25
C GLN A 5 -9.72 -34.38 46.75
N ILE A 6 -10.62 -33.95 45.87
CA ILE A 6 -12.09 -33.80 45.74
C ILE A 6 -12.34 -33.56 44.22
N HIS A 7 -13.50 -33.97 43.69
CA HIS A 7 -14.00 -33.70 42.32
C HIS A 7 -14.47 -32.24 42.10
N ASP A 8 -14.16 -31.70 40.89
CA ASP A 8 -14.90 -30.80 39.96
C ASP A 8 -15.67 -29.53 40.48
N PRO A 9 -16.31 -28.74 39.58
CA PRO A 9 -15.78 -27.69 38.72
C PRO A 9 -16.45 -26.31 39.03
N ASP A 10 -16.13 -25.24 38.30
CA ASP A 10 -17.06 -24.17 37.84
C ASP A 10 -16.41 -22.76 37.74
N ALA A 11 -16.79 -22.12 36.64
CA ALA A 11 -16.58 -20.77 36.12
C ALA A 11 -16.03 -19.64 37.03
N SER A 12 -15.06 -18.90 36.50
CA SER A 12 -15.22 -17.44 36.37
C SER A 12 -14.29 -16.83 35.32
N THR A 13 -14.88 -16.58 34.15
CA THR A 13 -14.44 -15.64 33.13
C THR A 13 -14.26 -14.24 33.73
N LYS A 14 -13.02 -13.75 33.82
CA LYS A 14 -12.74 -12.30 33.86
C LYS A 14 -11.46 -11.98 33.08
N GLN A 15 -11.62 -11.62 31.81
CA GLN A 15 -10.76 -10.60 31.19
C GLN A 15 -11.04 -9.27 31.91
N PRO A 16 -10.04 -8.40 32.15
CA PRO A 16 -9.75 -7.39 31.12
C PRO A 16 -8.28 -6.97 31.05
N GLY A 17 -7.81 -6.74 29.83
CA GLY A 17 -6.49 -6.17 29.56
C GLY A 17 -6.20 -6.08 28.07
N ALA A 18 -7.15 -5.56 27.28
CA ALA A 18 -6.89 -5.20 25.89
C ALA A 18 -5.97 -3.98 25.89
N SER A 19 -4.67 -4.15 25.65
CA SER A 19 -3.74 -3.03 25.42
C SER A 19 -2.45 -3.46 24.74
N GLU A 20 -2.48 -4.23 23.64
CA GLU A 20 -1.35 -4.20 22.69
C GLU A 20 -1.88 -4.21 21.24
N PRO A 21 -1.42 -3.27 20.40
CA PRO A 21 -1.98 -3.04 19.07
C PRO A 21 -1.70 -4.24 18.17
N ASP A 22 -2.72 -4.64 17.42
CA ASP A 22 -2.72 -5.67 16.38
C ASP A 22 -1.33 -5.76 15.71
N ALA A 23 -0.58 -6.81 16.07
CA ALA A 23 0.77 -7.05 15.60
C ALA A 23 0.72 -7.26 14.08
N VAL A 24 0.94 -6.18 13.33
CA VAL A 24 1.12 -6.19 11.88
C VAL A 24 2.15 -7.27 11.55
N ASN A 25 1.67 -8.32 10.88
CA ASN A 25 2.45 -9.51 10.60
C ASN A 25 3.78 -9.14 9.93
N ASN A 26 4.92 -9.49 10.54
CA ASN A 26 6.28 -9.18 10.05
C ASN A 26 6.54 -9.62 8.60
N ARG A 27 5.72 -10.50 8.02
CA ARG A 27 5.77 -10.81 6.57
C ARG A 27 5.52 -9.61 5.66
N PHE A 28 4.89 -8.55 6.17
CA PHE A 28 4.66 -7.29 5.43
C PHE A 28 5.83 -6.29 5.55
N ILE A 29 6.82 -6.55 6.41
CA ILE A 29 8.03 -5.72 6.58
C ILE A 29 9.23 -6.39 5.89
N ALA A 30 9.01 -7.11 4.78
CA ALA A 30 10.10 -7.38 3.87
C ALA A 30 10.47 -6.02 3.25
N LYS A 31 11.59 -5.43 3.70
CA LYS A 31 12.17 -4.23 3.09
C LYS A 31 12.35 -4.51 1.60
N LYS A 32 11.41 -4.05 0.77
CA LYS A 32 11.59 -4.06 -0.68
C LYS A 32 12.83 -3.24 -0.95
N VAL A 33 13.80 -3.86 -1.61
CA VAL A 33 14.98 -3.13 -2.08
C VAL A 33 14.47 -2.01 -2.98
N PRO A 34 14.91 -0.76 -2.78
CA PRO A 34 14.55 0.35 -3.65
C PRO A 34 14.85 -0.02 -5.10
N GLU A 35 13.80 -0.08 -5.92
CA GLU A 35 13.91 -0.34 -7.34
C GLU A 35 13.92 0.99 -8.12
N ILE A 36 14.53 1.01 -9.29
CA ILE A 36 14.48 2.16 -10.19
C ILE A 36 13.40 1.90 -11.24
N ALA A 37 12.49 2.87 -11.36
CA ALA A 37 11.49 2.92 -12.42
C ALA A 37 11.81 4.03 -13.41
N TYR A 38 11.30 3.93 -14.63
CA TYR A 38 11.50 4.89 -15.70
C TYR A 38 10.17 5.38 -16.26
N CYS A 39 9.89 6.67 -16.09
CA CYS A 39 8.66 7.28 -16.59
C CYS A 39 8.73 7.51 -18.10
N LEU A 40 7.73 7.02 -18.83
CA LEU A 40 7.70 7.16 -20.29
C LEU A 40 7.17 8.52 -20.75
N SER A 41 6.54 9.30 -19.87
CA SER A 41 6.02 10.64 -20.21
C SER A 41 7.12 11.70 -20.11
N CYS A 42 7.94 11.71 -19.04
CA CYS A 42 9.00 12.71 -18.85
C CYS A 42 10.42 12.17 -19.11
N ARG A 43 10.58 10.86 -19.39
CA ARG A 43 11.88 10.22 -19.66
C ARG A 43 12.88 10.32 -18.50
N THR A 44 12.39 10.39 -17.26
CA THR A 44 13.23 10.42 -16.06
C THR A 44 13.09 9.14 -15.25
N GLN A 45 14.16 8.81 -14.53
CA GLN A 45 14.17 7.71 -13.56
C GLN A 45 13.68 8.22 -12.20
N PHE A 46 12.98 7.36 -11.46
CA PHE A 46 12.56 7.65 -10.10
C PHE A 46 12.66 6.39 -9.22
N VAL A 47 12.79 6.61 -7.92
CA VAL A 47 12.81 5.52 -6.94
C VAL A 47 11.41 4.93 -6.83
N ASN A 48 11.31 3.61 -6.82
CA ASN A 48 10.07 2.85 -6.64
C ASN A 48 10.24 1.87 -5.48
N SER A 49 10.30 2.41 -4.26
CA SER A 49 10.37 1.60 -3.04
C SER A 49 8.99 1.39 -2.45
N LEU A 50 8.17 2.43 -2.50
CA LEU A 50 6.83 2.49 -1.96
C LEU A 50 5.84 3.00 -3.02
N PRO A 51 4.55 2.63 -2.94
CA PRO A 51 3.52 3.19 -3.80
C PRO A 51 3.48 4.73 -3.79
N ASN A 52 3.84 5.34 -2.65
CA ASN A 52 3.90 6.79 -2.50
C ASN A 52 4.94 7.45 -3.44
N ASP A 53 6.04 6.76 -3.76
CA ASP A 53 7.08 7.34 -4.63
C ASP A 53 6.55 7.58 -6.05
N ILE A 54 5.72 6.64 -6.55
CA ILE A 54 5.04 6.79 -7.84
C ILE A 54 4.07 7.97 -7.79
N ILE A 55 3.27 8.09 -6.73
CA ILE A 55 2.33 9.20 -6.55
C ILE A 55 3.08 10.54 -6.57
N GLN A 56 4.14 10.66 -5.76
CA GLN A 56 4.95 11.88 -5.68
C GLN A 56 5.57 12.23 -7.02
N HIS A 57 6.07 11.26 -7.78
CA HIS A 57 6.62 11.49 -9.11
C HIS A 57 5.59 12.17 -10.03
N TYR A 58 4.39 11.61 -10.13
CA TYR A 58 3.33 12.15 -11.00
C TYR A 58 2.67 13.43 -10.48
N MET A 59 2.82 13.76 -9.19
CA MET A 59 2.37 15.02 -8.61
C MET A 59 3.36 16.17 -8.80
N ASN A 60 4.67 15.89 -8.75
CA ASN A 60 5.70 16.94 -8.74
C ASN A 60 6.00 17.51 -10.14
N GLN A 61 5.65 16.78 -11.20
CA GLN A 61 5.91 17.19 -12.57
C GLN A 61 4.68 16.91 -13.44
N ARG A 62 4.48 17.73 -14.48
CA ARG A 62 3.42 17.47 -15.47
C ARG A 62 3.86 16.35 -16.40
N HIS A 63 2.93 15.44 -16.68
CA HIS A 63 3.16 14.28 -17.53
C HIS A 63 2.05 14.21 -18.57
N GLU A 64 2.42 13.88 -19.82
CA GLU A 64 1.43 13.58 -20.86
C GLU A 64 0.75 12.24 -20.56
N PRO A 65 -0.59 12.18 -20.52
CA PRO A 65 -1.33 10.95 -20.28
C PRO A 65 -1.27 10.03 -21.51
N CYS A 66 -1.22 8.72 -21.28
CA CYS A 66 -1.18 7.73 -22.36
C CYS A 66 -2.57 7.18 -22.71
N CYS A 67 -3.48 7.13 -21.75
CA CYS A 67 -4.84 6.61 -21.93
C CYS A 67 -5.75 7.12 -20.80
N ARG A 68 -7.00 6.64 -20.79
CA ARG A 68 -8.04 7.03 -19.83
C ARG A 68 -8.42 5.86 -18.94
N CYS A 69 -8.68 6.15 -17.67
CA CYS A 69 -9.16 5.18 -16.70
C CYS A 69 -10.60 4.78 -17.03
N LEU A 70 -10.86 3.47 -17.14
CA LEU A 70 -12.17 2.95 -17.50
C LEU A 70 -13.25 3.25 -16.43
N TYR A 71 -12.85 3.54 -15.18
CA TYR A 71 -13.79 3.71 -14.06
C TYR A 71 -14.17 5.17 -13.77
N CYS A 72 -13.28 6.12 -14.06
CA CYS A 72 -13.51 7.54 -13.76
C CYS A 72 -13.21 8.47 -14.94
N ASN A 73 -12.77 7.91 -16.08
CA ASN A 73 -12.32 8.66 -17.25
C ASN A 73 -11.15 9.63 -16.98
N GLY A 74 -10.44 9.43 -15.87
CA GLY A 74 -9.26 10.20 -15.50
C GLY A 74 -8.02 9.86 -16.33
N SER A 75 -7.03 10.74 -16.31
CA SER A 75 -5.73 10.55 -16.97
C SER A 75 -4.96 9.38 -16.39
N MET A 76 -4.46 8.48 -17.24
CA MET A 76 -3.55 7.40 -16.85
C MET A 76 -2.16 7.63 -17.44
N TYR A 77 -1.16 7.18 -16.69
CA TYR A 77 0.25 7.30 -17.03
C TYR A 77 0.92 5.94 -17.04
N ARG A 78 2.09 5.87 -17.68
CA ARG A 78 2.81 4.62 -17.88
C ARG A 78 4.30 4.76 -17.60
N TYR A 79 4.86 3.78 -16.92
CA TYR A 79 6.27 3.72 -16.56
C TYR A 79 6.79 2.29 -16.69
N LYS A 80 8.09 2.14 -16.89
CA LYS A 80 8.75 0.83 -16.82
C LYS A 80 9.28 0.61 -15.41
N ASP A 81 9.11 -0.59 -14.87
CA ASP A 81 9.74 -0.97 -13.61
C ASP A 81 11.19 -1.42 -13.80
N SER A 82 11.82 -1.90 -12.72
CA SER A 82 13.21 -2.36 -12.73
C SER A 82 13.45 -3.59 -13.60
N ARG A 83 12.39 -4.30 -13.98
CA ARG A 83 12.40 -5.49 -14.84
C ARG A 83 12.06 -5.16 -16.28
N ASP A 84 12.00 -3.87 -16.63
CA ASP A 84 11.59 -3.35 -17.93
C ASP A 84 10.11 -3.66 -18.28
N GLU A 85 9.29 -4.08 -17.30
CA GLU A 85 7.88 -4.35 -17.54
C GLU A 85 7.05 -3.06 -17.53
N MET A 86 6.06 -3.02 -18.41
CA MET A 86 5.18 -1.87 -18.57
C MET A 86 4.13 -1.85 -17.46
N GLN A 87 4.19 -0.81 -16.63
CA GLN A 87 3.25 -0.55 -15.55
C GLN A 87 2.40 0.68 -15.84
N TYR A 88 1.19 0.71 -15.27
CA TYR A 88 0.27 1.83 -15.38
C TYR A 88 0.01 2.44 -14.02
N TYR A 89 -0.03 3.77 -13.97
CA TYR A 89 -0.35 4.53 -12.76
C TYR A 89 -1.54 5.44 -13.01
N HIS A 90 -2.47 5.44 -12.06
CA HIS A 90 -3.61 6.34 -11.99
C HIS A 90 -4.17 6.37 -10.56
N ASP A 91 -4.58 7.54 -10.09
CA ASP A 91 -5.29 7.71 -8.82
C ASP A 91 -6.75 8.08 -9.05
N CYS A 92 -7.63 7.08 -8.97
CA CYS A 92 -9.07 7.25 -9.13
C CYS A 92 -9.68 8.20 -8.09
N HIS A 93 -9.16 8.20 -6.86
CA HIS A 93 -9.73 8.98 -5.76
C HIS A 93 -9.49 10.47 -5.99
N ARG A 94 -8.26 10.84 -6.36
CA ARG A 94 -7.89 12.21 -6.73
C ARG A 94 -8.65 12.70 -7.95
N SER A 95 -8.73 11.85 -8.98
CA SER A 95 -9.39 12.21 -10.24
C SER A 95 -10.89 12.47 -10.07
N LYS A 96 -11.58 11.64 -9.30
CA LYS A 96 -13.02 11.84 -9.00
C LYS A 96 -13.29 13.09 -8.18
N ARG A 97 -12.32 13.53 -7.37
CA ARG A 97 -12.41 14.76 -6.58
C ARG A 97 -11.95 15.99 -7.37
N PHE A 98 -11.63 15.85 -8.65
CA PHE A 98 -11.10 16.92 -9.51
C PHE A 98 -9.83 17.58 -8.94
N LEU A 99 -9.05 16.84 -8.14
CA LEU A 99 -7.81 17.34 -7.52
C LEU A 99 -6.63 17.36 -8.50
N ASP A 100 -6.81 16.82 -9.69
CA ASP A 100 -5.80 16.79 -10.75
C ASP A 100 -5.92 18.01 -11.70
N ASN A 101 -6.79 18.97 -11.41
CA ASN A 101 -7.20 20.05 -12.33
C ASN A 101 -6.64 21.44 -11.99
N SER A 102 -5.40 21.52 -11.48
CA SER A 102 -4.68 22.78 -11.23
C SER A 102 -3.52 22.98 -12.20
#